data_AF-A0A9Q0W5M8-F1
#
_entry.id   AF-A0A9Q0W5M8-F1
#
_cell.length_a   1.000
_cell.length_b   1.000
_cell.length_c   1.000
_cell.angle_alpha   90.00
_cell.angle_beta   90.00
_cell.angle_gamma   90.00
#
_symmetry.space_group_name_H-M   'P 1'
#
loop_
_entity.id
_entity.type
_entity.pdbx_description
1 polymer ?
#
loop_
_entity_poly.entity_id
_entity_poly.type
_entity_poly.pdbx_seq_one_letter_code
_entity_poly.pdbx_strand_id
1 'polypeptide(L)'
;MDYDQRPEALSGPHWKADVSSISSDKACPATCRVPAKALNIIWGNDPRFWQMIKLSEVETRPDGFDEGARLIQVNWIKVTGKLPTAMFNVASPTKYQVYYVMKFQVDAFGWHSAPIKFEVRLNGQKTEKNCVLESYKKKPDVWHEICGGEFTVSNDADGDVDFAMSEVDSEWWKGSVVLAGIKIRPKEG
;
A
#
# COMPACT_ATOMS: atom_id res chain seq x y z
N MET A 1 -41.76 -21.76 -5.52
CA MET A 1 -40.64 -20.98 -6.08
C MET A 1 -39.96 -20.34 -4.89
N ASP A 2 -38.76 -20.81 -4.56
CA ASP A 2 -37.98 -20.33 -3.43
C ASP A 2 -37.62 -18.87 -3.64
N TYR A 3 -38.09 -18.01 -2.73
CA TYR A 3 -37.64 -16.63 -2.60
C TYR A 3 -36.47 -16.61 -1.61
N ASP A 4 -35.36 -17.25 -1.98
CA ASP A 4 -34.11 -17.12 -1.21
C ASP A 4 -32.91 -17.00 -2.16
N GLN A 5 -32.80 -15.83 -2.77
CA GLN A 5 -31.52 -15.29 -3.20
C GLN A 5 -31.46 -13.83 -2.75
N ARG A 6 -31.03 -13.63 -1.49
CA ARG A 6 -30.52 -12.31 -1.08
C ARG A 6 -29.29 -12.02 -1.94
N PRO A 7 -29.21 -10.86 -2.61
CA PRO A 7 -28.01 -10.47 -3.31
C PRO A 7 -26.87 -10.36 -2.29
N GLU A 8 -25.68 -10.82 -2.70
CA GLU A 8 -24.41 -10.67 -1.99
C GLU A 8 -24.35 -9.28 -1.33
N ALA A 9 -24.04 -9.24 -0.03
CA ALA A 9 -24.02 -8.03 0.76
C ALA A 9 -23.32 -6.90 -0.02
N LEU A 10 -24.04 -5.82 -0.31
CA LEU A 10 -23.53 -4.66 -1.05
C LEU A 10 -22.21 -4.23 -0.42
N SER A 11 -21.10 -4.59 -1.06
CA SER A 11 -19.77 -4.20 -0.63
C SER A 11 -19.74 -2.67 -0.60
N GLY A 12 -19.49 -2.09 0.57
CA GLY A 12 -19.46 -0.64 0.72
C GLY A 12 -18.45 0.01 -0.24
N PRO A 13 -18.43 1.36 -0.34
CA PRO A 13 -17.55 2.04 -1.29
C PRO A 13 -16.06 1.83 -1.02
N HIS A 14 -15.70 1.33 0.16
CA HIS A 14 -14.32 1.08 0.57
C HIS A 14 -13.91 -0.37 0.28
N TRP A 15 -12.77 -0.54 -0.40
CA TRP A 15 -12.16 -1.85 -0.59
C TRP A 15 -11.63 -2.38 0.74
N LYS A 16 -11.93 -3.65 1.04
CA LYS A 16 -11.46 -4.35 2.23
C LYS A 16 -10.32 -5.29 1.85
N ALA A 17 -9.28 -5.30 2.67
CA ALA A 17 -8.11 -6.12 2.46
C ALA A 17 -8.46 -7.62 2.36
N ASP A 18 -8.03 -8.27 1.29
CA ASP A 18 -7.92 -9.72 1.21
C ASP A 18 -6.56 -10.16 1.78
N VAL A 19 -6.53 -10.42 3.08
CA VAL A 19 -5.31 -10.81 3.79
C VAL A 19 -4.76 -12.17 3.37
N SER A 20 -5.56 -13.02 2.70
CA SER A 20 -5.11 -14.32 2.20
C SER A 20 -4.12 -14.20 1.04
N SER A 21 -4.09 -13.02 0.40
CA SER A 21 -3.19 -12.69 -0.70
C SER A 21 -1.79 -12.23 -0.25
N ILE A 22 -1.53 -12.15 1.06
CA ILE A 22 -0.24 -11.74 1.61
C ILE A 22 0.74 -12.91 1.53
N SER A 23 1.95 -12.66 1.02
CA SER A 23 3.00 -13.68 0.91
C SER A 23 4.35 -13.17 1.39
N SER A 24 5.09 -14.03 2.09
CA SER A 24 6.53 -13.84 2.31
C SER A 24 7.32 -14.16 1.04
N ASP A 25 8.43 -13.48 0.83
CA ASP A 25 9.34 -13.79 -0.27
C ASP A 25 10.07 -15.11 0.02
N LYS A 26 9.89 -16.10 -0.86
CA LYS A 26 10.56 -17.41 -0.72
C LYS A 26 12.09 -17.32 -0.83
N ALA A 27 12.61 -16.33 -1.55
CA ALA A 27 14.05 -16.12 -1.72
C ALA A 27 14.67 -15.30 -0.58
N CYS A 28 13.87 -14.46 0.08
CA CYS A 28 14.29 -13.69 1.26
C CYS A 28 13.17 -13.74 2.31
N PRO A 29 13.19 -14.72 3.26
CA PRO A 29 12.12 -14.91 4.22
C PRO A 29 11.78 -13.68 5.08
N ALA A 30 12.74 -12.76 5.23
CA ALA A 30 12.57 -11.49 5.94
C ALA A 30 11.82 -10.43 5.11
N THR A 31 11.70 -10.59 3.80
CA THR A 31 10.99 -9.66 2.93
C THR A 31 9.54 -10.08 2.77
N CYS A 32 8.62 -9.15 3.02
CA CYS A 32 7.19 -9.36 2.84
C CYS A 32 6.65 -8.51 1.69
N ARG A 33 5.75 -9.09 0.89
CA ARG A 33 4.99 -8.35 -0.14
C ARG A 33 3.52 -8.36 0.24
N VAL A 34 2.92 -7.18 0.24
CA VAL A 34 1.48 -6.97 0.46
C VAL A 34 0.89 -6.41 -0.82
N PRO A 35 0.21 -7.22 -1.65
CA PRO A 35 -0.37 -6.74 -2.90
C PRO A 35 -1.48 -5.72 -2.63
N ALA A 36 -1.81 -4.86 -3.60
CA ALA A 36 -2.84 -3.83 -3.44
C ALA A 36 -4.20 -4.37 -2.94
N LYS A 37 -4.60 -5.57 -3.39
CA LYS A 37 -5.84 -6.24 -2.92
C LYS A 37 -5.82 -6.62 -1.44
N ALA A 38 -4.65 -6.79 -0.85
CA ALA A 38 -4.45 -7.07 0.57
C ALA A 38 -4.35 -5.79 1.42
N LEU A 39 -4.63 -4.62 0.84
CA LEU A 39 -4.72 -3.34 1.54
C LEU A 39 -6.18 -2.92 1.69
N ASN A 40 -6.49 -2.13 2.72
CA ASN A 40 -7.76 -1.41 2.78
C ASN A 40 -7.61 -0.08 2.04
N ILE A 41 -8.54 0.23 1.15
CA ILE A 41 -8.50 1.45 0.33
C ILE A 41 -9.84 2.16 0.44
N ILE A 42 -9.84 3.39 0.97
CA ILE A 42 -11.07 4.18 0.99
C ILE A 42 -11.50 4.51 -0.45
N TRP A 43 -12.79 4.38 -0.74
CA TRP A 43 -13.33 4.52 -2.10
C TRP A 43 -12.82 3.46 -3.10
N GLY A 44 -12.12 2.43 -2.62
CA GLY A 44 -11.47 1.43 -3.47
C GLY A 44 -12.42 0.58 -4.33
N ASN A 45 -13.69 0.45 -3.93
CA ASN A 45 -14.72 -0.25 -4.71
C ASN A 45 -15.49 0.69 -5.66
N ASP A 46 -15.22 1.99 -5.59
CA ASP A 46 -15.90 2.97 -6.42
C ASP A 46 -15.08 3.23 -7.70
N PRO A 47 -15.56 2.77 -8.87
CA PRO A 47 -14.82 2.82 -10.12
C PRO A 47 -14.65 4.25 -10.67
N ARG A 48 -15.25 5.26 -10.04
CA ARG A 48 -15.02 6.69 -10.33
C ARG A 48 -13.70 7.18 -9.74
N PHE A 49 -13.21 6.49 -8.70
CA PHE A 49 -12.03 6.89 -7.93
C PHE A 49 -10.90 5.87 -8.04
N TRP A 50 -11.20 4.58 -7.98
CA TRP A 50 -10.22 3.50 -7.99
C TRP A 50 -10.62 2.34 -8.89
N GLN A 51 -9.65 1.67 -9.50
CA GLN A 51 -9.88 0.44 -10.24
C GLN A 51 -8.78 -0.56 -9.93
N MET A 52 -9.15 -1.78 -9.53
CA MET A 52 -8.21 -2.89 -9.51
C MET A 52 -7.90 -3.31 -10.94
N ILE A 53 -6.62 -3.43 -11.26
CA ILE A 53 -6.12 -3.76 -12.60
C ILE A 53 -5.14 -4.93 -12.52
N LYS A 54 -5.11 -5.72 -13.59
CA LYS A 54 -4.02 -6.65 -13.84
C LYS A 54 -2.83 -5.88 -14.40
N LEU A 55 -1.63 -6.18 -13.92
CA LEU A 55 -0.39 -5.64 -14.44
C LEU A 55 0.10 -6.53 -15.59
N SER A 56 0.69 -5.91 -16.61
CA SER A 56 1.29 -6.66 -17.72
C SER A 56 2.56 -7.38 -17.27
N GLU A 57 2.99 -8.41 -18.01
CA GLU A 57 4.23 -9.14 -17.67
C GLU A 57 5.44 -8.22 -17.52
N VAL A 58 5.52 -7.16 -18.33
CA VAL A 58 6.61 -6.17 -18.27
C VAL A 58 6.55 -5.36 -16.98
N GLU A 59 5.35 -5.09 -16.46
CA GLU A 59 5.14 -4.36 -15.20
C GLU A 59 5.30 -5.25 -13.97
N THR A 60 5.03 -6.55 -14.08
CA THR A 60 5.15 -7.53 -12.99
C THR A 60 6.60 -7.90 -12.67
N ARG A 61 7.45 -8.04 -13.70
CA ARG A 61 8.83 -8.53 -13.57
C ARG A 61 9.73 -7.77 -12.57
N PRO A 62 9.67 -6.43 -12.45
CA PRO A 62 10.56 -5.71 -11.53
C PRO A 62 10.21 -5.89 -10.05
N ASP A 63 8.91 -5.96 -9.73
CA ASP A 63 8.43 -5.81 -8.35
C ASP A 63 7.68 -7.02 -7.79
N GLY A 64 7.26 -7.95 -8.65
CA GLY A 64 6.62 -9.21 -8.29
C GLY A 64 5.15 -9.08 -7.90
N PHE A 65 4.46 -8.06 -8.44
CA PHE A 65 3.02 -7.88 -8.26
C PHE A 65 2.29 -8.14 -9.59
N ASP A 66 1.26 -8.99 -9.55
CA ASP A 66 0.44 -9.32 -10.73
C ASP A 66 -0.77 -8.37 -10.89
N GLU A 67 -1.13 -7.66 -9.82
CA GLU A 67 -2.28 -6.77 -9.74
C GLU A 67 -1.90 -5.45 -9.06
N GLY A 68 -2.64 -4.39 -9.36
CA GLY A 68 -2.47 -3.08 -8.73
C GLY A 68 -3.79 -2.33 -8.59
N ALA A 69 -3.80 -1.29 -7.76
CA ALA A 69 -4.91 -0.35 -7.62
C ALA A 69 -4.59 0.94 -8.39
N ARG A 70 -5.32 1.20 -9.47
CA ARG A 70 -5.23 2.43 -10.24
C ARG A 70 -6.12 3.50 -9.63
N LEU A 71 -5.52 4.57 -9.14
CA LEU A 71 -6.20 5.80 -8.74
C LEU A 71 -6.55 6.60 -10.00
N ILE A 72 -7.83 6.83 -10.21
CA ILE A 72 -8.33 7.75 -11.24
C ILE A 72 -8.21 9.18 -10.72
N GLN A 73 -8.91 9.46 -9.62
CA GLN A 73 -8.89 10.77 -8.95
C GLN A 73 -9.50 10.66 -7.55
N VAL A 74 -9.00 11.42 -6.58
CA VAL A 74 -9.63 11.66 -5.26
C VAL A 74 -9.14 12.97 -4.67
N ASN A 75 -9.92 13.61 -3.80
CA ASN A 75 -9.41 14.63 -2.88
C ASN A 75 -8.92 13.99 -1.56
N TRP A 76 -9.60 12.96 -1.06
CA TRP A 76 -9.19 12.21 0.13
C TRP A 76 -8.67 10.81 -0.23
N ILE A 77 -7.43 10.53 0.16
CA ILE A 77 -6.78 9.23 0.00
C ILE A 77 -6.41 8.65 1.37
N LYS A 78 -6.72 7.37 1.57
CA LYS A 78 -6.25 6.59 2.71
C LYS A 78 -6.14 5.12 2.31
N VAL A 79 -4.92 4.61 2.37
CA VAL A 79 -4.57 3.22 2.16
C VAL A 79 -3.93 2.72 3.45
N THR A 80 -4.40 1.59 3.97
CA THR A 80 -3.86 1.01 5.21
C THR A 80 -3.65 -0.48 5.06
N GLY A 81 -2.56 -0.99 5.60
CA GLY A 81 -2.31 -2.41 5.73
C GLY A 81 -1.80 -2.78 7.12
N LYS A 82 -1.79 -4.08 7.36
CA LYS A 82 -1.47 -4.67 8.65
C LYS A 82 -0.78 -6.01 8.41
N LEU A 83 0.27 -6.30 9.19
CA LEU A 83 0.94 -7.60 9.17
C LEU A 83 1.26 -8.08 10.58
N PRO A 84 1.07 -9.37 10.89
CA PRO A 84 1.56 -9.96 12.12
C PRO A 84 3.10 -9.91 12.20
N THR A 85 3.65 -9.54 13.34
CA THR A 85 5.12 -9.53 13.56
C THR A 85 5.74 -10.91 13.35
N ALA A 86 4.98 -11.98 13.61
CA ALA A 86 5.37 -13.36 13.38
C ALA A 86 5.81 -13.67 11.93
N MET A 87 5.45 -12.83 10.95
CA MET A 87 5.91 -12.98 9.57
C MET A 87 7.38 -12.63 9.36
N PHE A 88 8.00 -11.86 10.26
CA PHE A 88 9.35 -11.31 10.05
C PHE A 88 10.50 -12.18 10.61
N ASN A 89 10.20 -13.34 11.21
CA ASN A 89 11.13 -14.33 11.81
C ASN A 89 12.58 -13.81 12.03
N VAL A 90 12.78 -13.03 13.10
CA VAL A 90 14.04 -12.35 13.39
C VAL A 90 14.83 -13.06 14.50
N ALA A 91 16.15 -13.20 14.33
CA ALA A 91 17.05 -13.75 15.34
C ALA A 91 17.58 -12.68 16.33
N SER A 92 17.54 -11.41 15.93
CA SER A 92 17.93 -10.25 16.72
C SER A 92 17.09 -9.03 16.31
N PRO A 93 17.03 -7.96 17.13
CA PRO A 93 16.32 -6.75 16.78
C PRO A 93 16.73 -6.23 15.40
N THR A 94 15.79 -6.31 14.45
CA THR A 94 16.03 -5.99 13.04
C THR A 94 15.15 -4.82 12.63
N LYS A 95 15.77 -3.78 12.06
CA LYS A 95 15.05 -2.64 11.52
C LYS A 95 14.54 -2.96 10.11
N TYR A 96 13.27 -2.68 9.86
CA TYR A 96 12.59 -2.85 8.58
C TYR A 96 12.18 -1.51 8.00
N GLN A 97 12.11 -1.44 6.67
CA GLN A 97 11.58 -0.29 5.94
C GLN A 97 10.33 -0.69 5.14
N VAL A 98 9.35 0.20 5.13
CA VAL A 98 8.09 0.04 4.41
C VAL A 98 8.14 0.89 3.14
N TYR A 99 8.01 0.24 1.98
CA TYR A 99 8.04 0.88 0.66
C TYR A 99 6.70 0.72 -0.05
N TYR A 100 6.14 1.85 -0.48
CA TYR A 100 4.96 1.91 -1.33
C TYR A 100 5.42 1.86 -2.79
N VAL A 101 5.03 0.81 -3.52
CA VAL A 101 5.44 0.61 -4.92
C VAL A 101 4.41 1.28 -5.82
N MET A 102 4.78 2.46 -6.34
CA MET A 102 3.86 3.36 -7.02
C MET A 102 4.38 3.75 -8.41
N LYS A 103 3.50 3.82 -9.39
CA LYS A 103 3.79 4.32 -10.75
C LYS A 103 2.95 5.54 -11.03
N PHE A 104 3.59 6.66 -11.32
CA PHE A 104 2.93 7.90 -11.71
C PHE A 104 2.76 7.91 -13.22
N GLN A 105 1.51 7.98 -13.69
CA GLN A 105 1.23 8.00 -15.12
C GLN A 105 1.65 9.35 -15.73
N VAL A 106 1.81 9.41 -17.05
CA VAL A 106 2.15 10.68 -17.75
C VAL A 106 1.17 11.81 -17.43
N ASP A 107 -0.10 11.47 -17.21
CA ASP A 107 -1.18 12.39 -16.87
C ASP A 107 -1.40 12.57 -15.34
N ALA A 108 -0.50 12.06 -14.50
CA ALA A 108 -0.57 12.24 -13.04
C ALA A 108 -0.66 13.73 -12.66
N PHE A 109 -1.62 14.05 -11.79
CA PHE A 109 -1.90 15.43 -11.40
C PHE A 109 -2.14 15.55 -9.89
N GLY A 110 -1.98 16.77 -9.36
CA GLY A 110 -2.34 17.09 -7.98
C GLY A 110 -1.34 16.69 -6.89
N TRP A 111 -0.14 16.22 -7.24
CA TRP A 111 0.84 15.68 -6.28
C TRP A 111 1.87 16.72 -5.75
N HIS A 112 1.71 18.00 -6.07
CA HIS A 112 2.65 19.09 -5.70
C HIS A 112 2.27 19.91 -4.47
N SER A 113 0.99 19.95 -4.09
CA SER A 113 0.52 20.86 -3.03
C SER A 113 0.40 20.18 -1.67
N ALA A 114 -0.41 19.12 -1.60
CA ALA A 114 -0.71 18.44 -0.35
C ALA A 114 0.29 17.28 -0.12
N PRO A 115 1.08 17.30 0.97
CA PRO A 115 1.95 16.19 1.31
C PRO A 115 1.14 14.93 1.62
N ILE A 116 1.61 13.79 1.14
CA ILE A 116 1.12 12.50 1.58
C ILE A 116 1.77 12.15 2.91
N LYS A 117 0.93 11.86 3.90
CA LYS A 117 1.32 11.37 5.21
C LYS A 117 1.47 9.86 5.18
N PHE A 118 2.64 9.38 5.55
CA PHE A 118 2.93 7.98 5.80
C PHE A 118 3.06 7.75 7.30
N GLU A 119 2.51 6.65 7.78
CA GLU A 119 2.57 6.24 9.19
C GLU A 119 2.93 4.76 9.28
N VAL A 120 3.75 4.41 10.26
CA VAL A 120 4.00 3.01 10.67
C VAL A 120 3.84 2.94 12.19
N ARG A 121 3.15 1.90 12.68
CA ARG A 121 2.95 1.67 14.11
C ARG A 121 3.24 0.22 14.47
N LEU A 122 3.97 0.04 15.57
CA LEU A 122 4.21 -1.26 16.19
C LEU A 122 4.30 -1.06 17.71
N ASN A 123 3.55 -1.84 18.50
CA ASN A 123 3.62 -1.86 19.96
C ASN A 123 3.55 -0.46 20.62
N GLY A 124 2.63 0.38 20.12
CA GLY A 124 2.43 1.75 20.60
C GLY A 124 3.46 2.76 20.09
N GLN A 125 4.59 2.32 19.53
CA GLN A 125 5.53 3.19 18.83
C GLN A 125 4.98 3.57 17.46
N LYS A 126 5.08 4.85 17.11
CA LYS A 126 4.60 5.39 15.83
C LYS A 126 5.72 6.19 15.17
N THR A 127 5.99 5.90 13.90
CA THR A 127 6.77 6.76 13.02
C THR A 127 5.86 7.41 11.98
N GLU A 128 6.18 8.65 11.61
CA GLU A 128 5.38 9.43 10.66
C GLU A 128 6.32 10.21 9.72
N LYS A 129 5.92 10.31 8.45
CA LYS A 129 6.65 11.04 7.43
C LYS A 129 5.68 11.72 6.47
N ASN A 130 5.84 13.02 6.24
CA ASN A 130 5.06 13.78 5.27
C ASN A 130 5.91 14.03 4.02
N CYS A 131 5.41 13.68 2.84
CA CYS A 131 6.14 13.78 1.57
C CYS A 131 5.29 14.41 0.46
N VAL A 132 5.81 15.44 -0.19
CA VAL A 132 5.27 15.89 -1.49
C VAL A 132 5.79 14.95 -2.58
N LEU A 133 4.89 14.38 -3.38
CA LEU A 133 5.24 13.31 -4.33
C LEU A 133 5.45 13.79 -5.78
N GLU A 134 5.39 15.10 -6.04
CA GLU A 134 5.56 15.68 -7.38
C GLU A 134 6.87 15.30 -8.08
N SER A 135 7.96 15.12 -7.33
CA SER A 135 9.26 14.77 -7.92
C SER A 135 9.25 13.42 -8.64
N TYR A 136 8.40 12.48 -8.20
CA TYR A 136 8.28 11.15 -8.81
C TYR A 136 7.63 11.22 -10.20
N LYS A 137 6.83 12.26 -10.49
CA LYS A 137 6.26 12.50 -11.82
C LYS A 137 7.29 12.91 -12.88
N LYS A 138 8.48 13.38 -12.48
CA LYS A 138 9.55 13.74 -13.43
C LYS A 138 10.03 12.54 -14.25
N LYS A 139 9.81 11.33 -13.73
CA LYS A 139 9.99 10.06 -14.43
C LYS A 139 8.65 9.33 -14.43
N PRO A 140 7.74 9.65 -15.37
CA PRO A 140 6.44 8.99 -15.44
C PRO A 140 6.60 7.56 -15.96
N ASP A 141 5.57 6.75 -15.75
CA ASP A 141 5.43 5.35 -16.20
C ASP A 141 6.58 4.41 -15.79
N VAL A 142 7.28 4.74 -14.71
CA VAL A 142 8.21 3.83 -14.02
C VAL A 142 7.76 3.58 -12.60
N TRP A 143 8.05 2.38 -12.08
CA TRP A 143 7.81 2.04 -10.69
C TRP A 143 8.79 2.76 -9.77
N HIS A 144 8.26 3.33 -8.70
CA HIS A 144 9.01 4.00 -7.63
C HIS A 144 8.76 3.27 -6.31
N GLU A 145 9.84 2.93 -5.61
CA GLU A 145 9.76 2.45 -4.22
C GLU A 145 9.82 3.66 -3.26
N ILE A 146 8.67 4.12 -2.78
CA ILE A 146 8.57 5.27 -1.89
C ILE A 146 8.65 4.80 -0.44
N CYS A 147 9.74 5.13 0.26
CA CYS A 147 9.90 4.81 1.67
C CYS A 147 8.92 5.63 2.52
N GLY A 148 7.94 4.94 3.11
CA GLY A 148 6.90 5.50 3.96
C GLY A 148 7.24 5.45 5.46
N GLY A 149 8.21 4.65 5.87
CA GLY A 149 8.63 4.61 7.27
C GLY A 149 9.50 3.41 7.60
N GLU A 150 9.86 3.34 8.88
CA GLU A 150 10.64 2.24 9.45
C GLU A 150 10.09 1.82 10.81
N PHE A 151 10.35 0.56 11.16
CA PHE A 151 10.02 -0.05 12.44
C PHE A 151 11.07 -1.10 12.80
N THR A 152 11.17 -1.49 14.07
CA THR A 152 12.11 -2.52 14.53
C THR A 152 11.32 -3.69 15.08
N VAL A 153 11.59 -4.89 14.57
CA VAL A 153 11.04 -6.14 15.10
C VAL A 153 12.10 -6.78 15.98
N SER A 154 11.76 -7.08 17.23
CA SER A 154 12.56 -7.87 18.16
C SER A 154 12.01 -9.29 18.29
N ASN A 155 12.81 -10.17 18.88
CA ASN A 155 12.53 -11.59 19.03
C ASN A 155 11.27 -11.88 19.86
N ASP A 156 10.93 -10.94 20.75
CA ASP A 156 9.80 -10.94 21.66
C ASP A 156 8.64 -10.04 21.17
N ALA A 157 8.76 -9.47 19.97
CA ALA A 157 7.72 -8.62 19.41
C ALA A 157 6.48 -9.45 19.05
N ASP A 158 5.46 -9.36 19.90
CA ASP A 158 4.12 -9.84 19.62
C ASP A 158 3.24 -8.70 19.10
N GLY A 159 2.22 -9.03 18.30
CA GLY A 159 1.25 -8.10 17.74
C GLY A 159 1.37 -7.87 16.23
N ASP A 160 0.87 -6.71 15.81
CA ASP A 160 0.79 -6.32 14.41
C ASP A 160 1.61 -5.06 14.13
N VAL A 161 2.25 -5.02 12.97
CA VAL A 161 2.70 -3.77 12.36
C VAL A 161 1.59 -3.20 11.48
N ASP A 162 1.12 -2.00 11.83
CA ASP A 162 0.19 -1.22 11.00
C ASP A 162 0.99 -0.23 10.15
N PHE A 163 0.60 -0.04 8.89
CA PHE A 163 1.16 1.00 8.03
C PHE A 163 0.06 1.69 7.22
N ALA A 164 0.23 2.99 7.00
CA ALA A 164 -0.73 3.81 6.29
C ALA A 164 -0.08 4.84 5.37
N MET A 165 -0.78 5.15 4.29
CA MET A 165 -0.55 6.28 3.40
C MET A 165 -1.85 7.07 3.30
N SER A 166 -1.83 8.36 3.61
CA SER A 166 -3.04 9.18 3.64
C SER A 166 -2.81 10.65 3.33
N GLU A 167 -3.83 11.28 2.80
CA GLU A 167 -4.01 12.73 2.74
C GLU A 167 -5.53 12.96 2.75
N VAL A 168 -6.04 13.44 3.89
CA VAL A 168 -7.48 13.59 4.17
C VAL A 168 -7.82 14.97 4.73
N ASP A 169 -6.82 15.85 4.85
CA ASP A 169 -6.96 17.14 5.51
C ASP A 169 -7.18 18.26 4.49
N SER A 170 -6.84 18.01 3.21
CA SER A 170 -7.04 18.95 2.12
C SER A 170 -8.22 18.53 1.22
N GLU A 171 -8.76 19.50 0.49
CA GLU A 171 -9.72 19.26 -0.60
C GLU A 171 -9.02 19.11 -1.96
N TRP A 172 -7.70 18.91 -1.96
CA TRP A 172 -6.89 18.93 -3.17
C TRP A 172 -6.99 17.63 -3.96
N TRP A 173 -7.56 17.74 -5.16
CA TRP A 173 -7.71 16.61 -6.08
C TRP A 173 -6.36 16.14 -6.63
N LYS A 174 -6.18 14.83 -6.65
CA LYS A 174 -5.00 14.15 -7.20
C LYS A 174 -5.40 12.83 -7.87
N GLY A 175 -4.61 12.37 -8.84
CA GLY A 175 -5.00 11.24 -9.66
C GLY A 175 -3.89 10.66 -10.54
N SER A 176 -4.30 9.72 -11.39
CA SER A 176 -3.50 8.96 -12.36
C SER A 176 -2.20 8.36 -11.79
N VAL A 177 -2.37 7.53 -10.76
CA VAL A 177 -1.29 6.75 -10.14
C VAL A 177 -1.71 5.30 -9.99
N VAL A 178 -0.79 4.37 -10.18
CA VAL A 178 -0.99 2.95 -9.85
C VAL A 178 -0.21 2.61 -8.59
N LEU A 179 -0.87 2.01 -7.61
CA LEU A 179 -0.23 1.37 -6.45
C LEU A 179 -0.22 -0.15 -6.68
N ALA A 180 0.95 -0.75 -6.86
CA ALA A 180 1.07 -2.21 -6.99
C ALA A 180 0.88 -2.92 -5.63
N GLY A 181 1.45 -2.33 -4.59
CA GLY A 181 1.44 -2.90 -3.25
C GLY A 181 2.54 -2.32 -2.36
N ILE A 182 2.82 -3.01 -1.27
CA ILE A 182 3.82 -2.64 -0.28
C ILE A 182 4.91 -3.71 -0.25
N LYS A 183 6.16 -3.26 -0.25
CA LYS A 183 7.32 -4.10 0.04
C LYS A 183 7.87 -3.74 1.41
N ILE A 184 8.13 -4.73 2.22
CA ILE A 184 8.77 -4.55 3.52
C ILE A 184 10.02 -5.41 3.54
N ARG A 185 11.17 -4.80 3.80
CA ARG A 185 12.47 -5.48 3.82
C ARG A 185 13.34 -4.97 4.96
N PRO A 186 14.30 -5.79 5.44
CA PRO A 186 15.31 -5.31 6.38
C PRO A 186 16.04 -4.09 5.84
N LYS A 187 16.35 -3.14 6.72
CA LYS A 187 17.26 -2.05 6.41
C LYS A 187 18.68 -2.60 6.51
N GLU A 188 19.40 -2.64 5.39
CA GLU A 188 20.83 -2.95 5.40
C GLU A 188 21.53 -1.88 6.27
N GLY A 189 22.36 -2.35 7.21
CA GLY A 189 23.13 -1.53 8.15
C GLY A 189 24.38 -0.94 7.53
#